data_AF-A0A2E7CKD6-F1
#
_entry.id   AF-A0A2E7CKD6-F1
#
_cell.length_a   1.000
_cell.length_b   1.000
_cell.length_c   1.000
_cell.angle_alpha   90.00
_cell.angle_beta   90.00
_cell.angle_gamma   90.00
#
_symmetry.space_group_name_H-M   'P 1'
#
loop_
_entity.id
_entity.type
_entity.pdbx_description
1 polymer ?
#
loop_
_entity_poly.entity_id
_entity_poly.type
_entity_poly.pdbx_seq_one_letter_code
_entity_poly.pdbx_strand_id
1 'polypeptide(L)'
;MLITLLSCSEPIALNATILSPSNKSSFEIGEDIPFQADVVFIEGKGVFNFSWFSSKDGIFNQESLSYTQNTLSTGFHNIIFEVKSYGGVTATDTLSLIIGEDYIDEPQIELLSPNNGTVLEDAPTNIELLVYDQQDRSEQLWAELFLQDELICDGSPLNNGSFVCETTLQMGRYDLLVLATDLDQYTSTFETQIEAVSRADFDKDNDGYTPNQGDCDDTNNHIYPDAPELCDGLDNDCDESTLTDVGSECYDDDGDGYCEAPPCLNSDLTAPDCDDELSQVNPDAQEIPNGIDDDCDGNTDEGTVHYDDDGDGHCELPPCTNSDSLKVDCLDSDPLISPDAQEVCSDGQDNDCSGIEDDENAIGCSDFFLDLDGDTFGNSEETRCYCDNGSTPYTGLDNTDCYDENAQAHPLQTEFFTEDRGDGSFDYDCSGQEELEFEGEGDGCNTGLLTALGLQCEANGVGWQDGQKSCGESGFWIEECAPDIPVICIAICAITGNLAQCLECGAVCLPDMDYTDQGCR
;
A
#
# COMPACT_ATOMS: atom_id res chain seq x y z
N MET A 1 -86.36 -69.91 -2.88
CA MET A 1 -86.88 -68.71 -2.20
C MET A 1 -87.08 -69.05 -0.73
N LEU A 2 -86.07 -68.78 0.08
CA LEU A 2 -86.19 -68.60 1.53
C LEU A 2 -84.95 -67.82 1.96
N ILE A 3 -85.19 -66.70 2.63
CA ILE A 3 -84.20 -65.67 3.00
C ILE A 3 -83.14 -66.29 3.91
N THR A 4 -81.88 -66.16 3.52
CA THR A 4 -80.71 -66.35 4.37
C THR A 4 -80.73 -65.29 5.47
N LEU A 5 -81.15 -65.67 6.68
CA LEU A 5 -80.79 -64.94 7.88
C LEU A 5 -79.36 -65.36 8.23
N LEU A 6 -78.39 -64.53 7.87
CA LEU A 6 -77.05 -64.59 8.45
C LEU A 6 -77.20 -64.41 9.97
N SER A 7 -76.93 -65.46 10.74
CA SER A 7 -76.57 -65.32 12.14
C SER A 7 -75.20 -64.63 12.18
N CYS A 8 -75.16 -63.38 12.63
CA CYS A 8 -73.89 -62.74 12.99
C CYS A 8 -73.34 -63.52 14.19
N SER A 9 -72.20 -64.18 13.99
CA SER A 9 -71.43 -64.86 15.04
C SER A 9 -71.04 -63.86 16.14
N GLU A 10 -71.14 -64.27 17.39
CA GLU A 10 -70.47 -63.61 18.52
C GLU A 10 -68.95 -63.71 18.29
N PRO A 11 -68.22 -62.61 18.06
CA PRO A 11 -66.77 -62.60 18.20
C PRO A 11 -66.41 -62.34 19.67
N ILE A 12 -65.13 -62.34 20.03
CA ILE A 12 -64.43 -61.19 20.64
C ILE A 12 -63.21 -61.72 21.41
N ALA A 13 -62.05 -61.72 20.75
CA ALA A 13 -60.80 -61.43 21.42
C ALA A 13 -60.56 -59.93 21.27
N LEU A 14 -60.38 -59.25 22.40
CA LEU A 14 -60.12 -57.82 22.51
C LEU A 14 -58.71 -57.69 23.10
N ASN A 15 -57.82 -56.95 22.46
CA ASN A 15 -56.54 -56.60 23.06
C ASN A 15 -56.45 -55.09 23.24
N ALA A 16 -55.90 -54.68 24.38
CA ALA A 16 -55.59 -53.31 24.71
C ALA A 16 -54.09 -53.19 24.93
N THR A 17 -53.47 -52.13 24.42
CA THR A 17 -52.04 -51.90 24.63
C THR A 17 -51.79 -50.42 24.82
N ILE A 18 -51.15 -50.06 25.92
CA ILE A 18 -50.68 -48.70 26.16
C ILE A 18 -49.39 -48.50 25.35
N LEU A 19 -49.40 -47.49 24.49
CA LEU A 19 -48.26 -47.11 23.65
C LEU A 19 -47.41 -46.01 24.28
N SER A 20 -48.03 -45.13 25.07
CA SER A 20 -47.37 -44.04 25.77
C SER A 20 -48.12 -43.71 27.07
N PRO A 21 -47.41 -43.33 28.14
CA PRO A 21 -45.94 -43.27 28.25
C PRO A 21 -45.29 -44.66 28.34
N SER A 22 -43.95 -44.73 28.32
CA SER A 22 -43.23 -45.99 28.50
C SER A 22 -43.40 -46.49 29.95
N ASN A 23 -43.48 -47.80 30.13
CA ASN A 23 -43.55 -48.38 31.48
C ASN A 23 -42.31 -48.02 32.31
N LYS A 24 -42.52 -47.64 33.57
CA LYS A 24 -41.53 -47.13 34.54
C LYS A 24 -40.91 -45.76 34.19
N SER A 25 -41.63 -44.94 33.45
CA SER A 25 -41.24 -43.55 33.22
C SER A 25 -41.45 -42.69 34.47
N SER A 26 -40.66 -41.63 34.59
CA SER A 26 -40.81 -40.56 35.58
C SER A 26 -41.12 -39.24 34.89
N PHE A 27 -41.91 -38.39 35.56
CA PHE A 27 -42.34 -37.08 35.07
C PHE A 27 -42.31 -36.04 36.20
N GLU A 28 -42.07 -34.78 35.84
CA GLU A 28 -42.13 -33.65 36.78
C GLU A 28 -43.57 -33.33 37.22
N ILE A 29 -43.70 -32.65 38.36
CA ILE A 29 -45.02 -32.21 38.85
C ILE A 29 -45.60 -31.18 37.88
N GLY A 30 -46.75 -31.50 37.28
CA GLY A 30 -47.40 -30.60 36.32
C GLY A 30 -46.92 -30.75 34.88
N GLU A 31 -46.06 -31.72 34.59
CA GLU A 31 -45.64 -32.05 33.22
C GLU A 31 -46.81 -32.62 32.40
N ASP A 32 -46.90 -32.25 31.12
CA ASP A 32 -47.91 -32.74 30.20
C ASP A 32 -47.58 -34.17 29.72
N ILE A 33 -48.26 -35.17 30.28
CA ILE A 33 -47.99 -36.59 30.00
C ILE A 33 -48.95 -37.13 28.94
N PRO A 34 -48.45 -37.55 27.76
CA PRO A 34 -49.30 -38.12 26.72
C PRO A 34 -49.62 -39.58 27.01
N PHE A 35 -50.89 -39.87 27.28
CA PHE A 35 -51.44 -41.21 27.38
C PHE A 35 -52.05 -41.61 26.03
N GLN A 36 -51.52 -42.67 25.42
CA GLN A 36 -52.01 -43.20 24.16
C GLN A 36 -52.14 -44.71 24.25
N ALA A 37 -53.28 -45.24 23.84
CA ALA A 37 -53.50 -46.68 23.74
C ALA A 37 -54.01 -47.08 22.36
N ASP A 38 -53.66 -48.30 21.96
CA ASP A 38 -54.19 -48.97 20.79
C ASP A 38 -55.10 -50.13 21.19
N VAL A 39 -56.13 -50.37 20.38
CA VAL A 39 -57.16 -51.39 20.63
C VAL A 39 -57.39 -52.17 19.36
N VAL A 40 -57.03 -53.45 19.38
CA VAL A 40 -57.13 -54.34 18.22
C VAL A 40 -58.32 -55.28 18.38
N PHE A 41 -59.12 -55.37 17.31
CA PHE A 41 -60.25 -56.29 17.18
C PHE A 41 -59.96 -57.34 16.12
N ILE A 42 -60.29 -58.60 16.41
CA ILE A 42 -60.07 -59.69 15.46
C ILE A 42 -61.27 -59.89 14.51
N GLU A 43 -62.50 -59.44 14.84
CA GLU A 43 -63.65 -59.34 13.90
C GLU A 43 -64.86 -58.58 14.52
N GLY A 44 -65.50 -57.69 13.77
CA GLY A 44 -66.68 -56.90 14.20
C GLY A 44 -66.41 -55.39 14.43
N LYS A 45 -67.46 -54.55 14.43
CA LYS A 45 -67.37 -53.09 14.66
C LYS A 45 -67.69 -52.69 16.11
N GLY A 46 -66.73 -52.04 16.79
CA GLY A 46 -66.94 -50.92 17.73
C GLY A 46 -66.71 -51.17 19.24
N VAL A 47 -65.74 -50.44 19.84
CA VAL A 47 -65.60 -50.15 21.30
C VAL A 47 -66.76 -49.24 21.72
N PHE A 48 -67.30 -49.38 22.94
CA PHE A 48 -68.25 -48.39 23.48
C PHE A 48 -67.66 -47.56 24.62
N ASN A 49 -66.93 -48.19 25.53
CA ASN A 49 -66.37 -47.51 26.70
C ASN A 49 -64.92 -47.91 26.92
N PHE A 50 -64.10 -46.94 27.27
CA PHE A 50 -62.77 -47.14 27.80
C PHE A 50 -62.56 -46.22 28.99
N SER A 51 -61.60 -46.57 29.83
CA SER A 51 -61.26 -45.77 31.00
C SER A 51 -59.78 -45.89 31.32
N TRP A 52 -59.19 -44.74 31.63
CA TRP A 52 -57.87 -44.64 32.21
C TRP A 52 -58.01 -44.41 33.72
N PHE A 53 -57.27 -45.20 34.49
CA PHE A 53 -57.33 -45.21 35.94
C PHE A 53 -55.92 -45.14 36.55
N SER A 54 -55.72 -44.26 37.51
CA SER A 54 -54.54 -44.17 38.37
C SER A 54 -54.84 -44.87 39.70
N SER A 55 -53.93 -45.73 40.18
CA SER A 55 -54.04 -46.37 41.49
C SER A 55 -54.14 -45.38 42.66
N LYS A 56 -53.71 -44.13 42.47
CA LYS A 56 -53.69 -43.09 43.49
C LYS A 56 -54.82 -42.07 43.32
N ASP A 57 -55.07 -41.64 42.08
CA ASP A 57 -55.99 -40.53 41.77
C ASP A 57 -57.34 -40.98 41.24
N GLY A 58 -57.48 -42.28 40.94
CA GLY A 58 -58.70 -42.83 40.37
C GLY A 58 -58.81 -42.59 38.86
N ILE A 59 -60.05 -42.54 38.36
CA ILE A 59 -60.34 -42.40 36.93
C ILE A 59 -60.09 -40.95 36.50
N PHE A 60 -59.24 -40.76 35.48
CA PHE A 60 -58.91 -39.43 34.98
C PHE A 60 -59.33 -39.17 33.52
N ASN A 61 -59.62 -40.22 32.73
CA ASN A 61 -60.13 -40.05 31.36
C ASN A 61 -61.02 -41.23 30.94
N GLN A 62 -62.15 -40.94 30.29
CA GLN A 62 -63.08 -41.93 29.71
C GLN A 62 -63.52 -41.57 28.27
N GLU A 63 -62.95 -40.52 27.68
CA GLU A 63 -63.49 -39.87 26.49
C GLU A 63 -62.63 -40.03 25.23
N SER A 64 -61.31 -40.22 25.37
CA SER A 64 -60.40 -40.55 24.27
C SER A 64 -59.40 -41.68 24.55
N LEU A 65 -59.01 -42.43 23.50
CA LEU A 65 -57.88 -43.38 23.50
C LEU A 65 -56.52 -42.69 23.57
N SER A 66 -56.48 -41.39 23.24
CA SER A 66 -55.31 -40.52 23.31
C SER A 66 -55.67 -39.24 24.06
N TYR A 67 -54.97 -38.97 25.16
CA TYR A 67 -55.25 -37.84 26.05
C TYR A 67 -53.97 -37.40 26.76
N THR A 68 -53.82 -36.10 26.99
CA THR A 68 -52.71 -35.55 27.77
C THR A 68 -53.25 -35.03 29.08
N GLN A 69 -52.60 -35.39 30.19
CA GLN A 69 -52.89 -34.83 31.51
C GLN A 69 -51.62 -34.44 32.23
N ASN A 70 -51.77 -33.52 33.18
CA ASN A 70 -50.70 -33.01 34.03
C ASN A 70 -51.13 -32.90 35.50
N THR A 71 -52.24 -33.55 35.89
CA THR A 71 -52.86 -33.39 37.21
C THR A 71 -52.74 -34.61 38.11
N LEU A 72 -51.93 -35.61 37.76
CA LEU A 72 -51.65 -36.74 38.65
C LEU A 72 -50.95 -36.23 39.92
N SER A 73 -51.31 -36.78 41.09
CA SER A 73 -50.65 -36.40 42.35
C SER A 73 -49.23 -36.94 42.42
N THR A 74 -48.42 -36.51 43.38
CA THR A 74 -47.01 -36.92 43.44
C THR A 74 -46.82 -38.39 43.81
N GLY A 75 -45.69 -39.02 43.47
CA GLY A 75 -45.31 -40.38 43.85
C GLY A 75 -45.66 -41.45 42.82
N PHE A 76 -45.74 -42.71 43.27
CA PHE A 76 -45.88 -43.87 42.37
C PHE A 76 -47.34 -44.16 41.96
N HIS A 77 -47.55 -44.37 40.65
CA HIS A 77 -48.84 -44.72 40.06
C HIS A 77 -48.74 -46.02 39.26
N ASN A 78 -49.74 -46.89 39.46
CA ASN A 78 -50.09 -47.92 38.48
C ASN A 78 -51.24 -47.40 37.64
N ILE A 79 -50.97 -47.16 36.37
CA ILE A 79 -51.95 -46.72 35.38
C ILE A 79 -52.54 -47.96 34.72
N ILE A 80 -53.87 -48.04 34.75
CA ILE A 80 -54.66 -49.12 34.15
C ILE A 80 -55.49 -48.51 33.04
N PHE A 81 -55.32 -49.02 31.83
CA PHE A 81 -56.21 -48.74 30.72
C PHE A 81 -57.15 -49.93 30.53
N GLU A 82 -58.46 -49.69 30.60
CA GLU A 82 -59.50 -50.70 30.40
C GLU A 82 -60.38 -50.34 29.20
N VAL A 83 -60.70 -51.34 28.37
CA VAL A 83 -61.67 -51.23 27.26
C VAL A 83 -62.73 -52.32 27.37
N LYS A 84 -63.99 -51.97 27.09
CA LYS A 84 -65.11 -52.91 27.14
C LYS A 84 -65.92 -52.92 25.84
N SER A 85 -66.17 -54.11 25.31
CA SER A 85 -66.98 -54.35 24.11
C SER A 85 -68.48 -54.48 24.42
N TYR A 86 -69.35 -54.38 23.38
CA TYR A 86 -70.82 -54.53 23.52
C TYR A 86 -71.26 -55.91 24.04
N GLY A 87 -70.43 -56.95 23.83
CA GLY A 87 -70.62 -58.30 24.37
C GLY A 87 -70.17 -58.47 25.82
N GLY A 88 -69.67 -57.41 26.46
CA GLY A 88 -69.23 -57.43 27.86
C GLY A 88 -67.81 -57.92 28.09
N VAL A 89 -67.08 -58.33 27.04
CA VAL A 89 -65.65 -58.69 27.13
C VAL A 89 -64.83 -57.43 27.40
N THR A 90 -63.99 -57.51 28.44
CA THR A 90 -63.03 -56.46 28.82
C THR A 90 -61.62 -56.87 28.43
N ALA A 91 -60.80 -55.90 28.06
CA ALA A 91 -59.35 -56.04 27.97
C ALA A 91 -58.69 -54.89 28.72
N THR A 92 -57.56 -55.16 29.34
CA THR A 92 -56.83 -54.19 30.15
C THR A 92 -55.35 -54.26 29.83
N ASP A 93 -54.68 -53.12 29.92
CA ASP A 93 -53.22 -53.04 29.98
C ASP A 93 -52.80 -52.11 31.11
N THR A 94 -51.61 -52.34 31.65
CA THR A 94 -51.12 -51.64 32.84
C THR A 94 -49.68 -51.22 32.69
N LEU A 95 -49.37 -50.01 33.14
CA LEU A 95 -48.00 -49.54 33.31
C LEU A 95 -47.83 -48.90 34.67
N SER A 96 -46.58 -48.77 35.11
CA SER A 96 -46.20 -47.99 36.27
C SER A 96 -45.51 -46.71 35.84
N LEU A 97 -45.71 -45.62 36.57
CA LEU A 97 -44.96 -44.37 36.40
C LEU A 97 -44.83 -43.64 37.75
N ILE A 98 -43.93 -42.67 37.83
CA ILE A 98 -43.70 -41.84 39.04
C ILE A 98 -43.89 -40.37 38.66
N ILE A 99 -44.63 -39.62 39.48
CA ILE A 99 -44.88 -38.18 39.30
C ILE A 99 -44.20 -37.43 40.43
N GLY A 100 -43.03 -36.83 40.23
CA GLY A 100 -42.27 -36.19 41.31
C GLY A 100 -41.74 -37.15 42.39
N GLU A 101 -40.56 -36.80 42.91
CA GLU A 101 -39.76 -37.43 43.98
C GLU A 101 -39.75 -38.97 44.01
N ASP A 102 -38.89 -39.52 43.14
CA ASP A 102 -37.98 -40.64 43.43
C ASP A 102 -36.88 -40.59 42.35
N TYR A 103 -36.13 -39.49 42.33
CA TYR A 103 -34.90 -39.41 41.54
C TYR A 103 -33.80 -40.02 42.39
N ILE A 104 -33.06 -40.97 41.83
CA ILE A 104 -31.72 -41.27 42.31
C ILE A 104 -30.95 -39.97 42.11
N ASP A 105 -30.67 -39.25 43.20
CA ASP A 105 -29.72 -38.14 43.19
C ASP A 105 -28.54 -38.60 44.02
N GLU A 106 -27.41 -38.71 43.36
CA GLU A 106 -26.15 -38.99 44.04
C GLU A 106 -25.55 -37.65 44.43
N PRO A 107 -24.94 -37.52 45.62
CA PRO A 107 -24.36 -36.26 46.03
C PRO A 107 -23.29 -35.83 45.01
N GLN A 108 -23.15 -34.55 44.76
CA GLN A 108 -22.14 -34.01 43.86
C GLN A 108 -20.89 -33.63 44.65
N ILE A 109 -19.72 -33.86 44.06
CA ILE A 109 -18.41 -33.54 44.63
C ILE A 109 -17.67 -32.64 43.64
N GLU A 110 -17.16 -31.51 44.12
CA GLU A 110 -16.29 -30.61 43.38
C GLU A 110 -15.02 -30.32 44.20
N LEU A 111 -13.86 -30.46 43.57
CA LEU A 111 -12.57 -30.11 44.17
C LEU A 111 -12.30 -28.62 43.97
N LEU A 112 -12.19 -27.89 45.08
CA LEU A 112 -11.90 -26.46 45.08
C LEU A 112 -10.39 -26.18 45.17
N SER A 113 -9.68 -26.97 45.98
CA SER A 113 -8.22 -26.85 46.14
C SER A 113 -7.64 -28.17 46.64
N PRO A 114 -6.47 -28.60 46.16
CA PRO A 114 -5.73 -28.05 45.02
C PRO A 114 -6.49 -28.28 43.71
N ASN A 115 -6.24 -27.47 42.67
CA ASN A 115 -6.85 -27.71 41.36
C ASN A 115 -6.39 -29.07 40.79
N ASN A 116 -7.19 -29.67 39.92
CA ASN A 116 -6.84 -30.91 39.24
C ASN A 116 -5.47 -30.77 38.51
N GLY A 117 -4.52 -31.65 38.83
CA GLY A 117 -3.18 -31.63 38.23
C GLY A 117 -2.20 -30.60 38.80
N THR A 118 -2.55 -29.93 39.90
CA THR A 118 -1.62 -28.98 40.57
C THR A 118 -0.42 -29.74 41.13
N VAL A 119 0.77 -29.20 40.88
CA VAL A 119 2.00 -29.58 41.57
C VAL A 119 2.08 -28.78 42.87
N LEU A 120 2.35 -29.46 43.98
CA LEU A 120 2.37 -28.88 45.32
C LEU A 120 3.78 -28.97 45.90
N GLU A 121 4.17 -27.98 46.70
CA GLU A 121 5.35 -28.09 47.55
C GLU A 121 5.10 -29.14 48.67
N ASP A 122 6.15 -29.87 49.09
CA ASP A 122 6.14 -30.74 50.29
C ASP A 122 5.91 -29.92 51.58
N ALA A 123 4.64 -29.61 51.84
CA ALA A 123 4.17 -28.75 52.91
C ALA A 123 2.76 -29.16 53.40
N PRO A 124 2.34 -28.70 54.60
CA PRO A 124 0.96 -28.83 55.05
C PRO A 124 0.00 -28.23 54.01
N THR A 125 -0.94 -29.04 53.54
CA THR A 125 -1.86 -28.72 52.44
C THR A 125 -3.29 -28.93 52.90
N ASN A 126 -4.17 -28.01 52.54
CA ASN A 126 -5.61 -28.14 52.73
C ASN A 126 -6.25 -28.66 51.43
N ILE A 127 -6.93 -29.80 51.51
CA ILE A 127 -7.80 -30.27 50.44
C ILE A 127 -9.20 -29.75 50.73
N GLU A 128 -9.67 -28.84 49.88
CA GLU A 128 -10.95 -28.17 49.98
C GLU A 128 -11.91 -28.70 48.92
N LEU A 129 -13.06 -29.18 49.38
CA LEU A 129 -14.11 -29.80 48.58
C LEU A 129 -15.43 -29.06 48.79
N LEU A 130 -16.25 -29.05 47.74
CA LEU A 130 -17.67 -28.71 47.82
C LEU A 130 -18.47 -30.00 47.61
N VAL A 131 -19.24 -30.38 48.63
CA VAL A 131 -20.09 -31.57 48.64
C VAL A 131 -21.53 -31.16 48.88
N TYR A 132 -22.40 -31.42 47.92
CA TYR A 132 -23.79 -30.99 47.96
C TYR A 132 -24.73 -31.98 47.29
N ASP A 133 -26.00 -31.91 47.62
CA ASP A 133 -27.06 -32.74 47.07
C ASP A 133 -28.30 -31.87 46.83
N GLN A 134 -29.17 -32.21 45.87
CA GLN A 134 -30.33 -31.36 45.56
C GLN A 134 -31.49 -31.57 46.54
N GLN A 135 -31.60 -32.75 47.15
CA GLN A 135 -32.69 -33.14 48.04
C GLN A 135 -32.24 -33.06 49.50
N ASP A 136 -31.01 -33.46 49.77
CA ASP A 136 -30.43 -33.48 51.11
C ASP A 136 -29.60 -32.24 51.42
N ARG A 137 -29.65 -31.81 52.68
CA ARG A 137 -28.79 -30.72 53.15
C ARG A 137 -27.36 -31.22 53.28
N SER A 138 -26.39 -30.41 52.88
CA SER A 138 -24.96 -30.76 52.95
C SER A 138 -24.49 -31.28 54.32
N GLU A 139 -25.00 -30.77 55.45
CA GLU A 139 -24.65 -31.25 56.81
C GLU A 139 -25.15 -32.66 57.12
N GLN A 140 -26.03 -33.21 56.29
CA GLN A 140 -26.57 -34.55 56.42
C GLN A 140 -25.87 -35.55 55.51
N LEU A 141 -24.98 -35.07 54.64
CA LEU A 141 -24.10 -35.90 53.83
C LEU A 141 -22.91 -36.38 54.66
N TRP A 142 -22.22 -37.40 54.15
CA TRP A 142 -20.99 -37.93 54.72
C TRP A 142 -19.92 -38.02 53.64
N ALA A 143 -18.80 -37.34 53.82
CA ALA A 143 -17.67 -37.37 52.90
C ALA A 143 -16.49 -38.14 53.52
N GLU A 144 -15.82 -38.96 52.71
CA GLU A 144 -14.61 -39.71 53.06
C GLU A 144 -13.54 -39.40 52.02
N LEU A 145 -12.35 -38.99 52.45
CA LEU A 145 -11.23 -38.66 51.56
C LEU A 145 -10.07 -39.62 51.80
N PHE A 146 -9.61 -40.21 50.70
CA PHE A 146 -8.50 -41.14 50.65
C PHE A 146 -7.35 -40.58 49.81
N LEU A 147 -6.12 -40.78 50.25
CA LEU A 147 -4.91 -40.60 49.46
C LEU A 147 -4.18 -41.95 49.36
N GLN A 148 -3.93 -42.44 48.15
CA GLN A 148 -3.26 -43.75 47.93
C GLN A 148 -3.88 -44.90 48.76
N ASP A 149 -5.21 -44.98 48.78
CA ASP A 149 -5.99 -45.95 49.56
C ASP A 149 -5.95 -45.77 51.11
N GLU A 150 -5.31 -44.72 51.64
CA GLU A 150 -5.31 -44.38 53.07
C GLU A 150 -6.38 -43.30 53.36
N LEU A 151 -7.29 -43.58 54.30
CA LEU A 151 -8.28 -42.60 54.77
C LEU A 151 -7.58 -41.48 55.54
N ILE A 152 -7.67 -40.25 55.02
CA ILE A 152 -7.06 -39.06 55.61
C ILE A 152 -8.02 -38.38 56.58
N CYS A 153 -9.29 -38.27 56.17
CA CYS A 153 -10.33 -37.59 56.93
C CYS A 153 -11.72 -38.06 56.46
N ASP A 154 -12.68 -37.95 57.35
CA ASP A 154 -14.09 -38.25 57.12
C ASP A 154 -14.95 -37.29 57.94
N GLY A 155 -16.15 -36.99 57.46
CA GLY A 155 -17.10 -36.18 58.20
C GLY A 155 -18.23 -35.60 57.38
N SER A 156 -19.12 -34.89 58.06
CA SER A 156 -20.19 -34.14 57.40
C SER A 156 -19.69 -32.78 56.91
N PRO A 157 -20.00 -32.40 55.66
CA PRO A 157 -19.78 -31.04 55.16
C PRO A 157 -20.49 -29.98 56.00
N LEU A 158 -20.03 -28.73 55.89
CA LEU A 158 -20.73 -27.57 56.47
C LEU A 158 -22.03 -27.26 55.71
N ASN A 159 -22.90 -26.40 56.26
CA ASN A 159 -24.16 -25.98 55.62
C ASN A 159 -24.04 -25.42 54.20
N ASN A 160 -22.87 -24.89 53.85
CA ASN A 160 -22.57 -24.36 52.53
C ASN A 160 -21.94 -25.41 51.59
N GLY A 161 -21.87 -26.66 52.01
CA GLY A 161 -21.23 -27.76 51.28
C GLY A 161 -19.72 -27.87 51.45
N SER A 162 -19.07 -26.94 52.17
CA SER A 162 -17.62 -26.96 52.33
C SER A 162 -17.16 -28.12 53.21
N PHE A 163 -16.19 -28.88 52.73
CA PHE A 163 -15.51 -29.94 53.46
C PHE A 163 -14.00 -29.75 53.26
N VAL A 164 -13.25 -29.62 54.36
CA VAL A 164 -11.81 -29.27 54.33
C VAL A 164 -11.03 -30.30 55.14
N CYS A 165 -9.95 -30.80 54.54
CA CYS A 165 -9.05 -31.74 55.18
C CYS A 165 -7.61 -31.25 55.13
N GLU A 166 -7.01 -31.12 56.31
CA GLU A 166 -5.60 -30.78 56.44
C GLU A 166 -4.76 -32.06 56.40
N THR A 167 -3.76 -32.09 55.53
CA THR A 167 -2.79 -33.19 55.44
C THR A 167 -1.39 -32.65 55.19
N THR A 168 -0.37 -33.50 55.29
CA THR A 168 1.01 -33.16 54.89
C THR A 168 1.43 -34.15 53.83
N LEU A 169 1.66 -33.64 52.61
CA LEU A 169 2.08 -34.45 51.48
C LEU A 169 3.60 -34.49 51.44
N GLN A 170 4.18 -35.69 51.46
CA GLN A 170 5.59 -35.86 51.16
C GLN A 170 5.80 -35.84 49.65
N MET A 171 7.04 -35.71 49.18
CA MET A 171 7.33 -35.84 47.75
C MET A 171 6.77 -37.14 47.16
N GLY A 172 5.97 -37.04 46.10
CA GLY A 172 5.36 -38.18 45.43
C GLY A 172 4.07 -37.84 44.70
N ARG A 173 3.61 -38.80 43.89
CA ARG A 173 2.33 -38.75 43.21
C ARG A 173 1.27 -39.48 44.03
N TYR A 174 0.14 -38.83 44.28
CA TYR A 174 -0.96 -39.36 45.06
C TYR A 174 -2.22 -39.47 44.20
N ASP A 175 -2.88 -40.62 44.28
CA ASP A 175 -4.25 -40.78 43.80
C ASP A 175 -5.19 -40.32 44.91
N LEU A 176 -5.92 -39.24 44.67
CA LEU A 176 -6.94 -38.69 45.55
C LEU A 176 -8.29 -39.30 45.17
N LEU A 177 -8.93 -39.95 46.14
CA LEU A 177 -10.25 -40.56 46.00
C LEU A 177 -11.18 -39.95 47.06
N VAL A 178 -12.33 -39.42 46.63
CA VAL A 178 -13.35 -38.87 47.53
C VAL A 178 -14.65 -39.63 47.31
N LEU A 179 -15.25 -40.09 48.41
CA LEU A 179 -16.58 -40.69 48.43
C LEU A 179 -17.52 -39.74 49.17
N ALA A 180 -18.70 -39.49 48.63
CA ALA A 180 -19.75 -38.77 49.33
C ALA A 180 -21.02 -39.63 49.34
N THR A 181 -21.63 -39.79 50.50
CA THR A 181 -22.86 -40.58 50.70
C THR A 181 -23.96 -39.70 51.26
N ASP A 182 -25.16 -39.81 50.68
CA ASP A 182 -26.37 -39.11 51.13
C ASP A 182 -27.14 -39.89 52.23
N LEU A 183 -28.31 -39.40 52.66
CA LEU A 183 -29.14 -40.10 53.64
C LEU A 183 -29.82 -41.36 53.08
N ASP A 184 -30.04 -41.38 51.77
CA ASP A 184 -30.67 -42.47 51.04
C ASP A 184 -29.69 -43.59 50.66
N GLN A 185 -28.42 -43.44 51.05
CA GLN A 185 -27.29 -44.35 50.81
C GLN A 185 -26.83 -44.43 49.35
N TYR A 186 -27.15 -43.43 48.53
CA TYR A 186 -26.48 -43.22 47.26
C TYR A 186 -25.10 -42.61 47.52
N THR A 187 -24.11 -43.09 46.77
CA THR A 187 -22.72 -42.67 46.94
C THR A 187 -22.15 -42.25 45.60
N SER A 188 -21.57 -41.06 45.55
CA SER A 188 -20.78 -40.60 44.41
C SER A 188 -19.29 -40.74 44.70
N THR A 189 -18.50 -40.72 43.63
CA THR A 189 -17.06 -40.88 43.69
C THR A 189 -16.38 -39.85 42.82
N PHE A 190 -15.33 -39.23 43.35
CA PHE A 190 -14.46 -38.31 42.62
C PHE A 190 -13.01 -38.78 42.74
N GLU A 191 -12.30 -38.84 41.62
CA GLU A 191 -10.91 -39.31 41.52
C GLU A 191 -10.05 -38.29 40.76
N THR A 192 -8.87 -37.99 41.28
CA THR A 192 -7.85 -37.16 40.61
C THR A 192 -6.44 -37.53 41.07
N GLN A 193 -5.43 -37.03 40.37
CA GLN A 193 -4.03 -37.14 40.77
C GLN A 193 -3.49 -35.78 41.20
N ILE A 194 -2.76 -35.79 42.30
CA ILE A 194 -1.96 -34.65 42.76
C ILE A 194 -0.51 -35.09 42.89
N GLU A 195 0.42 -34.17 42.67
CA GLU A 195 1.84 -34.43 42.77
C GLU A 195 2.46 -33.43 43.74
N ALA A 196 3.16 -33.94 44.74
CA ALA A 196 3.96 -33.13 45.64
C ALA A 196 5.44 -33.27 45.26
N VAL A 197 6.12 -32.15 45.08
CA VAL A 197 7.53 -32.07 44.69
C VAL A 197 8.35 -31.39 45.78
N SER A 198 9.68 -31.46 45.65
CA SER A 198 10.55 -30.73 46.56
C SER A 198 10.42 -29.22 46.35
N ARG A 199 10.73 -28.43 47.37
CA ARG A 199 10.85 -26.97 47.20
C ARG A 199 11.82 -26.57 46.08
N ALA A 200 12.80 -27.41 45.75
CA ALA A 200 13.74 -27.12 44.68
C ALA A 200 13.22 -27.51 43.28
N ASP A 201 12.12 -28.25 43.21
CA ASP A 201 11.45 -28.66 41.96
C ASP A 201 10.05 -28.02 41.83
N PHE A 202 9.71 -27.10 42.73
CA PHE A 202 8.45 -26.36 42.73
C PHE A 202 8.72 -25.01 42.08
N ASP A 203 8.01 -24.72 41.00
CA ASP A 203 8.06 -23.45 40.28
C ASP A 203 7.05 -22.50 40.96
N LYS A 204 7.56 -21.55 41.73
CA LYS A 204 6.75 -20.78 42.66
C LYS A 204 6.20 -19.49 42.06
N ASP A 205 6.91 -18.87 41.13
CA ASP A 205 6.44 -17.66 40.43
C ASP A 205 5.81 -17.97 39.06
N ASN A 206 5.90 -19.22 38.60
CA ASN A 206 5.30 -19.76 37.37
C ASN A 206 5.93 -19.22 36.08
N ASP A 207 7.25 -19.01 36.07
CA ASP A 207 8.00 -18.70 34.85
C ASP A 207 8.42 -19.95 34.04
N GLY A 208 8.24 -21.14 34.62
CA GLY A 208 8.56 -22.43 34.00
C GLY A 208 9.93 -23.00 34.38
N TYR A 209 10.68 -22.30 35.21
CA TYR A 209 11.93 -22.77 35.81
C TYR A 209 11.73 -23.06 37.30
N THR A 210 12.67 -23.81 37.86
CA THR A 210 12.69 -24.18 39.27
C THR A 210 14.09 -23.99 39.78
N PRO A 211 14.31 -23.94 41.11
CA PRO A 211 15.65 -23.81 41.66
C PRO A 211 16.63 -24.90 41.19
N ASN A 212 16.17 -26.13 40.94
CA ASN A 212 17.00 -27.21 40.41
C ASN A 212 17.28 -27.09 38.90
N GLN A 213 16.50 -26.28 38.18
CA GLN A 213 16.71 -25.98 36.76
C GLN A 213 17.61 -24.76 36.54
N GLY A 214 18.03 -24.07 37.61
CA GLY A 214 18.98 -22.95 37.54
C GLY A 214 18.38 -21.60 37.88
N ASP A 215 17.10 -21.54 38.24
CA ASP A 215 16.47 -20.31 38.70
C ASP A 215 17.08 -19.83 40.03
N CYS A 216 17.63 -18.62 39.97
CA CYS A 216 18.33 -17.96 41.06
C CYS A 216 17.41 -17.15 41.99
N ASP A 217 16.18 -16.80 41.57
CA ASP A 217 15.11 -16.22 42.40
C ASP A 217 13.71 -16.66 41.94
N ASP A 218 13.34 -17.89 42.31
CA ASP A 218 12.02 -18.56 42.19
C ASP A 218 10.87 -17.85 42.95
N THR A 219 11.00 -16.55 43.18
CA THR A 219 9.92 -15.69 43.66
C THR A 219 9.65 -14.51 42.73
N ASN A 220 10.43 -14.37 41.66
CA ASN A 220 10.34 -13.32 40.68
C ASN A 220 10.42 -13.89 39.26
N ASN A 221 9.28 -13.92 38.59
CA ASN A 221 9.11 -14.47 37.24
C ASN A 221 9.83 -13.68 36.10
N HIS A 222 10.69 -12.73 36.44
CA HIS A 222 11.61 -12.04 35.52
C HIS A 222 13.07 -12.45 35.76
N ILE A 223 13.31 -13.42 36.66
CA ILE A 223 14.64 -13.89 37.01
C ILE A 223 14.68 -15.40 36.79
N TYR A 224 15.26 -15.83 35.68
CA TYR A 224 15.36 -17.24 35.30
C TYR A 224 16.45 -17.44 34.24
N PRO A 225 16.94 -18.68 34.04
CA PRO A 225 17.94 -18.96 33.03
C PRO A 225 17.57 -18.44 31.63
N ASP A 226 18.48 -17.67 31.03
CA ASP A 226 18.32 -17.03 29.71
C ASP A 226 17.19 -15.97 29.64
N ALA A 227 16.77 -15.37 30.77
CA ALA A 227 15.86 -14.22 30.75
C ALA A 227 16.52 -12.99 30.11
N PRO A 228 15.76 -12.06 29.50
CA PRO A 228 16.30 -10.76 29.12
C PRO A 228 16.69 -9.95 30.37
N GLU A 229 17.88 -9.35 30.34
CA GLU A 229 18.34 -8.42 31.38
C GLU A 229 17.48 -7.15 31.38
N LEU A 230 17.17 -6.66 32.58
CA LEU A 230 16.39 -5.45 32.82
C LEU A 230 17.27 -4.40 33.49
N CYS A 231 16.92 -3.13 33.32
CA CYS A 231 17.58 -2.02 34.01
C CYS A 231 17.17 -1.88 35.48
N ASP A 232 17.27 -2.95 36.26
CA ASP A 232 16.85 -2.99 37.66
C ASP A 232 17.96 -3.34 38.66
N GLY A 233 19.18 -3.62 38.17
CA GLY A 233 20.32 -3.93 39.01
C GLY A 233 20.25 -5.34 39.60
N LEU A 234 19.56 -6.25 38.92
CA LEU A 234 19.48 -7.67 39.24
C LEU A 234 20.02 -8.49 38.06
N ASP A 235 20.56 -9.67 38.37
CA ASP A 235 20.94 -10.67 37.37
C ASP A 235 19.65 -11.41 37.01
N ASN A 236 19.04 -11.07 35.88
CA ASN A 236 17.76 -11.62 35.43
C ASN A 236 17.97 -12.97 34.76
N ASP A 237 19.07 -13.17 34.05
CA ASP A 237 19.35 -14.36 33.24
C ASP A 237 20.01 -15.51 34.02
N CYS A 238 20.35 -15.27 35.30
CA CYS A 238 20.98 -16.19 36.22
C CYS A 238 22.29 -16.80 35.70
N ASP A 239 23.04 -16.07 34.87
CA ASP A 239 24.26 -16.60 34.27
C ASP A 239 25.46 -16.60 35.22
N GLU A 240 25.37 -15.88 36.35
CA GLU A 240 26.42 -15.63 37.37
C GLU A 240 27.79 -15.16 36.80
N SER A 241 27.87 -14.91 35.49
CA SER A 241 29.11 -14.84 34.71
C SER A 241 29.35 -13.45 34.14
N THR A 242 28.29 -12.67 33.96
CA THR A 242 28.32 -11.29 33.52
C THR A 242 28.21 -10.31 34.70
N LEU A 243 28.48 -9.03 34.43
CA LEU A 243 28.07 -7.99 35.37
C LEU A 243 26.54 -7.88 35.28
N THR A 244 25.91 -7.47 36.37
CA THR A 244 24.48 -7.18 36.43
C THR A 244 24.06 -6.24 35.30
N ASP A 245 22.94 -6.55 34.62
CA ASP A 245 22.32 -5.78 33.54
C ASP A 245 23.08 -5.78 32.18
N VAL A 246 24.09 -6.64 31.95
CA VAL A 246 24.80 -6.75 30.64
C VAL A 246 23.88 -7.32 29.56
N GLY A 247 23.74 -6.67 28.41
CA GLY A 247 22.70 -7.04 27.43
C GLY A 247 21.35 -6.36 27.67
N SER A 248 21.26 -5.44 28.63
CA SER A 248 20.07 -4.61 28.84
C SER A 248 20.21 -3.26 28.11
N GLU A 249 19.08 -2.63 27.82
CA GLU A 249 19.03 -1.34 27.12
C GLU A 249 19.81 -0.18 27.80
N CYS A 250 20.21 -0.30 29.06
CA CYS A 250 20.94 0.74 29.79
C CYS A 250 22.40 0.38 30.08
N TYR A 251 22.91 -0.68 29.50
CA TYR A 251 24.30 -1.09 29.63
C TYR A 251 24.99 -0.87 28.28
N ASP A 252 26.15 -0.22 28.28
CA ASP A 252 27.02 -0.03 27.10
C ASP A 252 27.74 -1.35 26.80
N ASP A 253 27.18 -2.13 25.88
CA ASP A 253 27.59 -3.51 25.57
C ASP A 253 28.85 -3.56 24.67
N ASP A 254 29.01 -2.61 23.75
CA ASP A 254 30.16 -2.55 22.84
C ASP A 254 31.36 -1.74 23.37
N GLY A 255 31.14 -0.91 24.39
CA GLY A 255 32.16 -0.15 25.11
C GLY A 255 32.56 1.18 24.47
N ASP A 256 31.75 1.77 23.60
CA ASP A 256 32.00 3.09 23.01
C ASP A 256 31.55 4.27 23.89
N GLY A 257 30.73 3.97 24.91
CA GLY A 257 30.22 4.90 25.89
C GLY A 257 28.73 5.22 25.75
N TYR A 258 28.05 4.74 24.73
CA TYR A 258 26.61 4.92 24.52
C TYR A 258 25.82 3.64 24.93
N CYS A 259 24.50 3.72 24.97
CA CYS A 259 23.57 2.63 25.25
C CYS A 259 22.17 3.04 24.76
N GLU A 260 21.26 2.12 24.49
CA GLU A 260 19.98 2.46 23.86
C GLU A 260 19.07 3.34 24.75
N ALA A 261 19.17 3.15 26.07
CA ALA A 261 18.36 3.81 27.09
C ALA A 261 19.23 4.50 28.16
N PRO A 262 19.77 5.71 27.85
CA PRO A 262 20.55 6.48 28.80
C PRO A 262 19.70 6.97 30.00
N PRO A 263 20.30 7.16 31.18
CA PRO A 263 21.74 7.11 31.45
C PRO A 263 22.26 5.68 31.52
N CYS A 264 23.41 5.44 30.87
CA CYS A 264 24.06 4.15 30.88
C CYS A 264 24.60 3.82 32.28
N LEU A 265 24.64 2.53 32.64
CA LEU A 265 25.09 2.06 33.95
C LEU A 265 26.61 2.09 34.10
N ASN A 266 27.32 1.84 33.00
CA ASN A 266 28.77 1.74 32.89
C ASN A 266 29.41 2.90 32.09
N SER A 267 28.63 3.90 31.67
CA SER A 267 29.09 5.12 31.00
C SER A 267 28.35 6.37 31.50
N ASP A 268 28.90 7.56 31.23
CA ASP A 268 28.36 8.87 31.63
C ASP A 268 27.62 9.61 30.49
N LEU A 269 27.57 9.04 29.27
CA LEU A 269 26.93 9.69 28.12
C LEU A 269 25.40 9.61 28.22
N THR A 270 24.74 10.55 27.54
CA THR A 270 23.29 10.78 27.69
C THR A 270 22.52 10.80 26.38
N ALA A 271 23.21 10.69 25.25
CA ALA A 271 22.54 10.44 23.98
C ALA A 271 22.29 8.93 23.85
N PRO A 272 21.17 8.51 23.25
CA PRO A 272 20.87 7.10 23.06
C PRO A 272 21.67 6.53 21.89
N ASP A 273 22.13 5.29 22.02
CA ASP A 273 22.61 4.49 20.90
C ASP A 273 21.43 3.93 20.08
N CYS A 274 21.65 3.76 18.79
CA CYS A 274 20.71 3.10 17.89
C CYS A 274 21.08 1.63 17.61
N ASP A 275 22.33 1.21 17.85
CA ASP A 275 22.81 -0.18 17.80
C ASP A 275 23.98 -0.41 18.77
N ASP A 276 23.68 -0.72 20.03
CA ASP A 276 24.66 -0.88 21.12
C ASP A 276 25.52 -2.16 21.03
N GLU A 277 25.34 -2.96 19.97
CA GLU A 277 26.25 -4.08 19.67
C GLU A 277 27.45 -3.63 18.81
N LEU A 278 27.47 -2.40 18.27
CA LEU A 278 28.40 -1.93 17.25
C LEU A 278 29.02 -0.55 17.56
N SER A 279 30.22 -0.54 18.16
CA SER A 279 30.98 0.69 18.53
C SER A 279 31.35 1.71 17.43
N GLN A 280 30.89 1.51 16.20
CA GLN A 280 31.00 2.45 15.08
C GLN A 280 29.66 3.11 14.73
N VAL A 281 28.57 2.65 15.35
CA VAL A 281 27.22 3.19 15.28
C VAL A 281 26.98 3.83 16.64
N ASN A 282 26.92 5.16 16.70
CA ASN A 282 26.65 5.93 17.91
C ASN A 282 26.45 7.41 17.59
N PRO A 283 25.86 8.21 18.49
CA PRO A 283 25.59 9.65 18.28
C PRO A 283 26.75 10.58 17.90
N ASP A 284 28.00 10.15 18.05
CA ASP A 284 29.20 10.91 17.69
C ASP A 284 29.92 10.32 16.46
N ALA A 285 29.38 9.26 15.85
CA ALA A 285 29.93 8.62 14.68
C ALA A 285 29.84 9.53 13.45
N GLN A 286 30.52 9.13 12.39
CA GLN A 286 30.41 9.77 11.08
C GLN A 286 29.83 8.74 10.12
N GLU A 287 28.79 9.14 9.41
CA GLU A 287 28.19 8.36 8.33
C GLU A 287 29.23 7.83 7.33
N ILE A 288 29.09 6.56 7.01
CA ILE A 288 29.74 5.89 5.89
C ILE A 288 28.69 5.22 5.02
N PRO A 289 28.88 5.10 3.70
CA PRO A 289 27.85 4.57 2.80
C PRO A 289 27.68 3.05 2.95
N ASN A 290 27.01 2.62 4.02
CA ASN A 290 26.80 1.24 4.43
C ASN A 290 25.29 0.91 4.59
N GLY A 291 24.40 1.90 4.49
CA GLY A 291 22.96 1.77 4.64
C GLY A 291 22.49 1.64 6.10
N ILE A 292 23.31 2.09 7.05
CA ILE A 292 23.06 2.17 8.49
C ILE A 292 23.09 3.66 8.85
N ASP A 293 22.23 4.07 9.78
CA ASP A 293 22.30 5.37 10.46
C ASP A 293 23.44 5.24 11.50
N ASP A 294 24.67 5.56 11.08
CA ASP A 294 25.86 5.38 11.93
C ASP A 294 25.85 6.42 13.06
N ASP A 295 25.36 7.64 12.83
CA ASP A 295 25.37 8.73 13.82
C ASP A 295 24.06 8.89 14.62
N CYS A 296 23.11 7.99 14.44
CA CYS A 296 21.84 7.90 15.15
C CYS A 296 20.99 9.20 15.09
N ASP A 297 21.14 10.01 14.04
CA ASP A 297 20.35 11.24 13.86
C ASP A 297 18.98 11.00 13.17
N GLY A 298 18.76 9.80 12.65
CA GLY A 298 17.55 9.35 11.96
C GLY A 298 17.57 9.51 10.45
N ASN A 299 18.66 10.02 9.88
CA ASN A 299 18.98 9.94 8.46
C ASN A 299 19.91 8.74 8.23
N THR A 300 20.25 8.44 6.99
CA THR A 300 21.05 7.26 6.69
C THR A 300 21.99 7.63 5.56
N ASP A 301 23.28 7.43 5.79
CA ASP A 301 24.37 7.77 4.89
C ASP A 301 24.46 9.28 4.54
N GLU A 302 23.90 10.22 5.33
CA GLU A 302 23.98 11.66 5.01
C GLU A 302 25.40 12.23 5.06
N GLY A 303 25.69 13.23 4.21
CA GLY A 303 27.06 13.72 4.03
C GLY A 303 27.98 12.71 3.32
N THR A 304 27.44 11.62 2.77
CA THR A 304 28.17 10.66 1.93
C THR A 304 27.80 10.81 0.46
N VAL A 305 28.64 10.27 -0.42
CA VAL A 305 28.45 10.33 -1.89
C VAL A 305 27.17 9.67 -2.41
N HIS A 306 26.43 8.97 -1.55
CA HIS A 306 25.18 8.28 -1.90
C HIS A 306 23.95 9.02 -1.38
N TYR A 307 24.10 10.09 -0.61
CA TYR A 307 22.99 10.90 -0.13
C TYR A 307 22.81 12.12 -1.03
N ASP A 308 21.59 12.64 -1.10
CA ASP A 308 21.24 13.92 -1.72
C ASP A 308 21.30 14.99 -0.62
N ASP A 309 22.46 15.64 -0.46
CA ASP A 309 22.78 16.54 0.65
C ASP A 309 22.07 17.91 0.53
N ASP A 310 21.75 18.36 -0.68
CA ASP A 310 21.10 19.65 -0.92
C ASP A 310 19.60 19.59 -1.24
N GLY A 311 19.08 18.39 -1.49
CA GLY A 311 17.66 18.10 -1.69
C GLY A 311 17.13 18.43 -3.08
N ASP A 312 17.98 18.51 -4.10
CA ASP A 312 17.57 18.75 -5.47
C ASP A 312 17.11 17.48 -6.22
N GLY A 313 17.39 16.32 -5.62
CA GLY A 313 17.04 15.00 -6.11
C GLY A 313 18.23 14.19 -6.63
N HIS A 314 19.45 14.71 -6.66
CA HIS A 314 20.65 14.04 -7.19
C HIS A 314 21.67 13.71 -6.09
N CYS A 315 22.73 12.96 -6.42
CA CYS A 315 23.85 12.63 -5.52
C CYS A 315 25.08 12.29 -6.35
N GLU A 316 26.30 12.34 -5.80
CA GLU A 316 27.52 12.13 -6.61
C GLU A 316 27.68 10.69 -7.10
N LEU A 317 27.07 9.72 -6.40
CA LEU A 317 27.11 8.31 -6.76
C LEU A 317 25.73 7.64 -6.69
N PRO A 318 24.91 7.72 -7.76
CA PRO A 318 23.61 7.08 -7.79
C PRO A 318 23.71 5.53 -7.82
N PRO A 319 22.70 4.79 -7.32
CA PRO A 319 21.43 5.30 -6.79
C PRO A 319 21.61 5.99 -5.43
N CYS A 320 20.83 7.06 -5.21
CA CYS A 320 20.87 7.81 -3.96
C CYS A 320 20.07 7.08 -2.86
N THR A 321 20.44 7.28 -1.59
CA THR A 321 19.79 6.65 -0.43
C THR A 321 18.42 7.29 -0.16
N ASN A 322 18.30 8.60 -0.34
CA ASN A 322 17.10 9.41 -0.07
C ASN A 322 16.36 9.92 -1.34
N SER A 323 16.84 9.57 -2.55
CA SER A 323 16.24 9.93 -3.83
C SER A 323 16.32 8.80 -4.88
N ASP A 324 15.35 8.73 -5.80
CA ASP A 324 15.27 7.72 -6.87
C ASP A 324 16.15 8.05 -8.10
N SER A 325 17.02 9.06 -8.02
CA SER A 325 17.78 9.51 -9.17
C SER A 325 18.86 8.52 -9.61
N LEU A 326 19.05 8.48 -10.93
CA LEU A 326 20.07 7.68 -11.60
C LEU A 326 21.11 8.55 -12.32
N LYS A 327 20.98 9.88 -12.21
CA LYS A 327 21.91 10.83 -12.81
C LYS A 327 22.84 11.34 -11.71
N VAL A 328 24.13 11.44 -12.05
CA VAL A 328 25.21 11.87 -11.15
C VAL A 328 25.10 13.38 -10.93
N ASP A 329 25.20 13.80 -9.67
CA ASP A 329 25.49 15.18 -9.30
C ASP A 329 27.01 15.41 -9.30
N CYS A 330 27.44 16.54 -9.84
CA CYS A 330 28.85 16.93 -9.85
C CYS A 330 29.24 17.78 -8.62
N LEU A 331 28.28 18.37 -7.91
CA LEU A 331 28.44 19.03 -6.62
C LEU A 331 27.15 18.95 -5.78
N ASP A 332 26.95 17.82 -5.11
CA ASP A 332 25.74 17.50 -4.29
C ASP A 332 25.44 18.43 -3.10
N SER A 333 26.38 19.33 -2.78
CA SER A 333 26.21 20.32 -1.72
C SER A 333 25.58 21.64 -2.19
N ASP A 334 25.32 21.80 -3.49
CA ASP A 334 24.79 23.04 -4.08
C ASP A 334 23.64 22.76 -5.08
N PRO A 335 22.38 23.10 -4.72
CA PRO A 335 21.19 22.70 -5.49
C PRO A 335 21.03 23.50 -6.79
N LEU A 336 22.01 24.32 -7.13
CA LEU A 336 22.12 25.02 -8.42
C LEU A 336 23.06 24.32 -9.40
N ILE A 337 23.76 23.26 -8.97
CA ILE A 337 24.68 22.48 -9.78
C ILE A 337 24.19 21.04 -9.76
N SER A 338 23.54 20.60 -10.84
CA SER A 338 22.98 19.26 -10.94
C SER A 338 22.59 18.93 -12.38
N PRO A 339 22.39 17.65 -12.73
CA PRO A 339 22.14 17.25 -14.12
C PRO A 339 20.77 17.66 -14.70
N ASP A 340 19.94 18.34 -13.92
CA ASP A 340 18.69 18.97 -14.35
C ASP A 340 18.75 20.52 -14.29
N ALA A 341 19.84 21.10 -13.79
CA ALA A 341 20.07 22.53 -13.80
C ALA A 341 20.32 23.06 -15.22
N GLN A 342 20.24 24.37 -15.38
CA GLN A 342 20.54 25.04 -16.64
C GLN A 342 21.91 25.72 -16.51
N GLU A 343 22.78 25.47 -17.50
CA GLU A 343 24.10 26.07 -17.55
C GLU A 343 24.09 27.60 -17.50
N VAL A 344 25.08 28.20 -16.84
CA VAL A 344 25.26 29.66 -16.73
C VAL A 344 26.59 30.07 -17.32
N CYS A 345 26.56 30.97 -18.31
CA CYS A 345 27.78 31.41 -18.96
C CYS A 345 28.78 32.07 -18.01
N SER A 346 30.05 31.71 -18.14
CA SER A 346 31.20 32.40 -17.54
C SER A 346 31.21 32.47 -16.01
N ASP A 347 30.48 31.59 -15.31
CA ASP A 347 30.62 31.41 -13.86
C ASP A 347 31.77 30.43 -13.50
N GLY A 348 32.24 29.66 -14.49
CA GLY A 348 33.35 28.72 -14.39
C GLY A 348 32.96 27.40 -13.71
N GLN A 349 31.68 27.03 -13.78
CA GLN A 349 31.11 25.81 -13.21
C GLN A 349 30.30 25.10 -14.29
N ASP A 350 30.36 23.77 -14.31
CA ASP A 350 29.47 22.92 -15.11
C ASP A 350 28.19 22.74 -14.29
N ASN A 351 27.25 23.67 -14.41
CA ASN A 351 26.04 23.68 -13.60
C ASN A 351 25.14 22.50 -13.95
N ASP A 352 25.12 22.05 -15.21
CA ASP A 352 24.26 20.95 -15.66
C ASP A 352 24.94 19.57 -15.70
N CYS A 353 26.15 19.47 -15.14
CA CYS A 353 26.97 18.27 -15.05
C CYS A 353 27.12 17.51 -16.39
N SER A 354 27.11 18.23 -17.52
CA SER A 354 27.28 17.69 -18.86
C SER A 354 28.74 17.36 -19.18
N GLY A 355 29.67 17.90 -18.40
CA GLY A 355 31.12 17.86 -18.59
C GLY A 355 31.66 19.08 -19.35
N ILE A 356 30.87 20.14 -19.54
CA ILE A 356 31.21 21.34 -20.31
C ILE A 356 30.71 22.59 -19.55
N GLU A 357 31.63 23.44 -19.08
CA GLU A 357 31.35 24.65 -18.26
C GLU A 357 30.67 25.83 -19.01
N ASP A 358 30.45 25.74 -20.32
CA ASP A 358 29.92 26.84 -21.13
C ASP A 358 29.15 26.28 -22.34
N ASP A 359 28.02 25.64 -22.05
CA ASP A 359 27.20 24.96 -23.03
C ASP A 359 26.51 25.89 -24.05
N GLU A 360 26.18 25.31 -25.21
CA GLU A 360 25.36 26.01 -26.20
C GLU A 360 23.97 26.27 -25.61
N ASN A 361 23.51 27.52 -25.68
CA ASN A 361 22.25 27.99 -25.09
C ASN A 361 22.21 28.10 -23.55
N ALA A 362 23.37 28.16 -22.90
CA ALA A 362 23.47 28.51 -21.48
C ALA A 362 22.87 29.89 -21.17
N ILE A 363 22.43 30.09 -19.92
CA ILE A 363 21.89 31.36 -19.43
C ILE A 363 22.95 32.45 -19.58
N GLY A 364 22.60 33.52 -20.31
CA GLY A 364 23.50 34.66 -20.52
C GLY A 364 24.36 34.55 -21.78
N CYS A 365 24.15 33.53 -22.62
CA CYS A 365 24.80 33.41 -23.91
C CYS A 365 24.41 34.57 -24.85
N SER A 366 25.26 34.81 -25.85
CA SER A 366 25.02 35.77 -26.93
C SER A 366 24.69 35.02 -28.23
N ASP A 367 23.79 35.58 -29.01
CA ASP A 367 23.42 35.04 -30.32
C ASP A 367 24.55 35.27 -31.34
N PHE A 368 24.89 34.21 -32.07
CA PHE A 368 25.80 34.22 -33.22
C PHE A 368 25.08 33.67 -34.43
N PHE A 369 25.34 34.29 -35.58
CA PHE A 369 24.73 33.95 -36.86
C PHE A 369 25.70 33.11 -37.68
N LEU A 370 25.16 32.20 -38.50
CA LEU A 370 25.95 31.44 -39.48
C LEU A 370 26.71 32.43 -40.36
N ASP A 371 28.01 32.21 -40.55
CA ASP A 371 28.94 33.10 -41.26
C ASP A 371 29.92 32.19 -42.05
N LEU A 372 29.52 31.81 -43.27
CA LEU A 372 30.25 30.85 -44.09
C LEU A 372 31.48 31.44 -44.80
N ASP A 373 31.48 32.75 -45.06
CA ASP A 373 32.53 33.44 -45.77
C ASP A 373 33.54 34.18 -44.87
N GLY A 374 33.21 34.35 -43.58
CA GLY A 374 34.08 34.88 -42.54
C GLY A 374 34.15 36.41 -42.49
N ASP A 375 33.12 37.12 -42.95
CA ASP A 375 33.08 38.58 -42.99
C ASP A 375 32.48 39.26 -41.75
N THR A 376 32.04 38.46 -40.76
CA THR A 376 31.41 38.82 -39.47
C THR A 376 29.96 39.25 -39.51
N PHE A 377 29.37 39.37 -40.70
CA PHE A 377 27.93 39.37 -40.87
C PHE A 377 27.48 37.92 -41.07
N GLY A 378 26.25 37.62 -40.69
CA GLY A 378 25.73 36.28 -40.83
C GLY A 378 24.24 36.24 -41.07
N ASN A 379 23.78 35.06 -41.45
CA ASN A 379 22.38 34.81 -41.79
C ASN A 379 21.44 34.82 -40.57
N SER A 380 20.45 35.73 -40.55
CA SER A 380 19.44 35.83 -39.49
C SER A 380 18.55 34.60 -39.24
N GLU A 381 18.41 33.69 -40.21
CA GLU A 381 17.56 32.49 -40.06
C GLU A 381 18.29 31.33 -39.39
N GLU A 382 19.62 31.41 -39.26
CA GLU A 382 20.49 30.38 -38.68
C GLU A 382 21.25 30.97 -37.48
N THR A 383 20.63 30.88 -36.30
CA THR A 383 21.16 31.45 -35.05
C THR A 383 21.47 30.36 -34.04
N ARG A 384 22.60 30.49 -33.34
CA ARG A 384 22.97 29.69 -32.17
C ARG A 384 23.49 30.61 -31.07
N CYS A 385 23.33 30.19 -29.82
CA CYS A 385 23.71 31.00 -28.68
C CYS A 385 24.92 30.41 -27.96
N TYR A 386 25.99 31.20 -27.83
CA TYR A 386 27.25 30.79 -27.21
C TYR A 386 27.69 31.76 -26.11
N CYS A 387 28.41 31.26 -25.10
CA CYS A 387 28.96 32.08 -24.01
C CYS A 387 30.19 32.90 -24.43
N ASP A 388 30.95 32.37 -25.40
CA ASP A 388 32.20 32.92 -25.90
C ASP A 388 32.03 33.56 -27.29
N ASN A 389 33.11 33.67 -28.08
CA ASN A 389 33.14 34.31 -29.41
C ASN A 389 32.46 33.47 -30.52
N GLY A 390 31.44 32.68 -30.20
CA GLY A 390 30.80 31.77 -31.13
C GLY A 390 31.67 30.54 -31.47
N SER A 391 31.18 29.70 -32.38
CA SER A 391 31.87 28.49 -32.83
C SER A 391 31.62 28.28 -34.31
N THR A 392 32.68 28.05 -35.09
CA THR A 392 32.57 27.87 -36.55
C THR A 392 31.54 26.79 -36.90
N PRO A 393 30.57 27.05 -37.79
CA PRO A 393 30.48 28.20 -38.70
C PRO A 393 29.65 29.40 -38.20
N TYR A 394 29.28 29.47 -36.92
CA TYR A 394 28.49 30.57 -36.34
C TYR A 394 29.41 31.61 -35.69
N THR A 395 29.95 32.51 -36.51
CA THR A 395 30.85 33.59 -36.09
C THR A 395 30.30 35.00 -36.38
N GLY A 396 29.17 35.11 -37.07
CA GLY A 396 28.53 36.38 -37.40
C GLY A 396 28.01 37.09 -36.15
N LEU A 397 28.38 38.36 -35.98
CA LEU A 397 27.97 39.22 -34.87
C LEU A 397 26.76 40.09 -35.20
N ASP A 398 26.47 40.23 -36.49
CA ASP A 398 25.36 41.00 -37.03
C ASP A 398 24.58 40.12 -38.01
N ASN A 399 23.25 40.19 -37.99
CA ASN A 399 22.38 39.23 -38.66
C ASN A 399 21.87 39.70 -40.03
N THR A 400 22.51 40.73 -40.58
CA THR A 400 22.03 41.47 -41.73
C THR A 400 22.72 41.07 -43.04
N ASP A 401 23.41 39.94 -43.06
CA ASP A 401 24.02 39.41 -44.28
C ASP A 401 22.93 38.99 -45.28
N CYS A 402 23.03 39.50 -46.51
CA CYS A 402 22.13 39.18 -47.61
C CYS A 402 22.63 38.03 -48.48
N TYR A 403 23.91 37.65 -48.40
CA TYR A 403 24.49 36.51 -49.11
C TYR A 403 25.79 35.96 -48.46
N ASP A 404 25.59 35.10 -47.46
CA ASP A 404 26.58 34.41 -46.59
C ASP A 404 27.75 33.65 -47.26
N GLU A 405 27.68 33.40 -48.57
CA GLU A 405 28.74 32.70 -49.31
C GLU A 405 29.77 33.67 -49.94
N ASN A 406 29.57 34.99 -49.80
CA ASN A 406 30.41 36.02 -50.38
C ASN A 406 30.70 37.17 -49.42
N ALA A 407 31.93 37.20 -48.91
CA ALA A 407 32.42 38.17 -47.92
C ALA A 407 32.42 39.64 -48.36
N GLN A 408 31.98 39.94 -49.58
CA GLN A 408 31.78 41.30 -50.07
C GLN A 408 30.31 41.75 -49.97
N ALA A 409 29.38 40.83 -49.75
CA ALA A 409 27.94 41.05 -49.75
C ALA A 409 27.42 41.27 -48.32
N HIS A 410 27.67 42.45 -47.76
CA HIS A 410 27.33 42.80 -46.39
C HIS A 410 26.82 44.24 -46.29
N PRO A 411 26.07 44.59 -45.23
CA PRO A 411 25.65 45.97 -45.00
C PRO A 411 26.83 46.93 -44.94
N LEU A 412 26.59 48.16 -45.42
CA LEU A 412 27.60 49.21 -45.54
C LEU A 412 28.71 48.93 -46.57
N GLN A 413 28.52 47.93 -47.44
CA GLN A 413 29.31 47.86 -48.66
C GLN A 413 29.13 49.16 -49.47
N THR A 414 30.23 49.65 -50.05
CA THR A 414 30.23 50.91 -50.82
C THR A 414 30.89 50.77 -52.18
N GLU A 415 31.44 49.59 -52.47
CA GLU A 415 32.01 49.26 -53.77
C GLU A 415 30.89 48.84 -54.74
N PHE A 416 31.18 48.99 -56.04
CA PHE A 416 30.34 48.49 -57.13
C PHE A 416 31.04 47.32 -57.79
N PHE A 417 30.28 46.38 -58.36
CA PHE A 417 30.79 45.08 -58.79
C PHE A 417 30.39 44.75 -60.22
N THR A 418 31.33 44.20 -60.99
CA THR A 418 31.08 43.79 -62.39
C THR A 418 30.57 42.36 -62.54
N GLU A 419 30.67 41.56 -61.48
CA GLU A 419 30.21 40.17 -61.41
C GLU A 419 29.14 40.06 -60.31
N ASP A 420 28.11 39.27 -60.55
CA ASP A 420 27.08 39.03 -59.55
C ASP A 420 27.69 38.31 -58.33
N ARG A 421 27.09 38.51 -57.16
CA ARG A 421 27.64 37.99 -55.91
C ARG A 421 27.65 36.46 -55.81
N GLY A 422 27.08 35.74 -56.77
CA GLY A 422 27.05 34.27 -56.86
C GLY A 422 25.65 33.69 -57.04
N ASP A 423 24.61 34.47 -56.73
CA ASP A 423 23.19 34.12 -56.86
C ASP A 423 22.47 34.85 -58.00
N GLY A 424 23.20 35.63 -58.80
CA GLY A 424 22.66 36.47 -59.86
C GLY A 424 22.22 37.87 -59.44
N SER A 425 22.36 38.26 -58.16
CA SER A 425 22.14 39.63 -57.69
C SER A 425 23.45 40.40 -57.52
N PHE A 426 23.36 41.73 -57.62
CA PHE A 426 24.41 42.71 -57.38
C PHE A 426 24.12 43.56 -56.14
N ASP A 427 23.14 43.20 -55.30
CA ASP A 427 22.87 43.85 -54.01
C ASP A 427 23.96 43.47 -53.00
N TYR A 428 25.14 44.06 -53.09
CA TYR A 428 26.26 43.75 -52.19
C TYR A 428 26.17 44.53 -50.88
N ASP A 429 25.37 45.60 -50.80
CA ASP A 429 25.19 46.38 -49.56
C ASP A 429 23.94 46.00 -48.74
N CYS A 430 23.21 44.99 -49.19
CA CYS A 430 22.01 44.44 -48.57
C CYS A 430 20.90 45.47 -48.40
N SER A 431 20.85 46.49 -49.25
CA SER A 431 19.83 47.54 -49.23
C SER A 431 18.58 47.18 -50.04
N GLY A 432 18.65 46.13 -50.87
CA GLY A 432 17.63 45.77 -51.85
C GLY A 432 17.71 46.59 -53.14
N GLN A 433 18.81 47.32 -53.36
CA GLN A 433 19.17 47.93 -54.64
C GLN A 433 20.37 47.17 -55.23
N GLU A 434 20.70 47.39 -56.50
CA GLU A 434 21.74 46.61 -57.20
C GLU A 434 22.98 47.48 -57.46
N GLU A 435 24.13 47.10 -56.93
CA GLU A 435 25.44 47.78 -57.08
C GLU A 435 26.24 47.29 -58.30
N LEU A 436 25.56 47.15 -59.44
CA LEU A 436 26.17 46.70 -60.70
C LEU A 436 27.05 47.79 -61.34
N GLU A 437 28.32 47.45 -61.59
CA GLU A 437 29.27 48.27 -62.34
C GLU A 437 29.30 47.89 -63.83
N PHE A 438 29.10 48.87 -64.72
CA PHE A 438 29.28 48.70 -66.16
C PHE A 438 30.64 49.25 -66.64
N GLU A 439 31.52 48.38 -67.18
CA GLU A 439 32.83 48.78 -67.70
C GLU A 439 32.80 49.46 -69.11
N GLY A 440 31.62 49.76 -69.65
CA GLY A 440 31.45 50.26 -71.03
C GLY A 440 31.44 51.79 -71.18
N GLU A 441 32.18 52.33 -72.16
CA GLU A 441 31.99 53.72 -72.64
C GLU A 441 30.69 53.80 -73.47
N GLY A 442 29.53 53.88 -72.81
CA GLY A 442 28.26 54.16 -73.47
C GLY A 442 28.09 55.66 -73.72
N ASP A 443 27.91 56.06 -74.98
CA ASP A 443 27.52 57.43 -75.36
C ASP A 443 26.13 57.72 -74.76
N GLY A 444 26.04 58.62 -73.78
CA GLY A 444 24.80 58.85 -73.03
C GLY A 444 23.63 59.33 -73.89
N CYS A 445 22.43 58.78 -73.64
CA CYS A 445 21.18 59.19 -74.25
C CYS A 445 20.66 60.49 -73.61
N ASN A 446 20.49 61.59 -74.37
CA ASN A 446 20.14 62.90 -73.81
C ASN A 446 18.69 63.31 -74.13
N THR A 447 17.95 63.82 -73.13
CA THR A 447 16.65 64.49 -73.32
C THR A 447 16.79 66.01 -73.49
N GLY A 448 17.41 66.42 -74.61
CA GLY A 448 17.67 67.83 -74.93
C GLY A 448 16.49 68.61 -75.50
N LEU A 449 16.18 69.75 -74.86
CA LEU A 449 15.09 70.71 -75.09
C LEU A 449 14.99 71.29 -76.52
N LEU A 450 14.19 70.69 -77.42
CA LEU A 450 13.30 71.36 -78.40
C LEU A 450 12.59 70.33 -79.31
N THR A 451 11.25 70.38 -79.29
CA THR A 451 10.27 69.82 -80.24
C THR A 451 10.01 68.30 -80.22
N ALA A 452 8.86 67.88 -79.68
CA ALA A 452 7.89 66.87 -80.18
C ALA A 452 8.37 65.61 -80.94
N LEU A 453 9.61 65.18 -80.76
CA LEU A 453 10.28 64.02 -81.36
C LEU A 453 11.14 63.42 -80.23
N GLY A 454 10.98 62.12 -79.97
CA GLY A 454 11.44 61.43 -78.76
C GLY A 454 12.95 61.42 -78.47
N LEU A 455 13.33 60.57 -77.50
CA LEU A 455 14.72 60.34 -77.07
C LEU A 455 15.67 60.20 -78.28
N GLN A 456 16.78 60.93 -78.27
CA GLN A 456 17.92 60.67 -79.16
C GLN A 456 18.87 59.70 -78.46
N CYS A 457 18.59 58.41 -78.58
CA CYS A 457 19.66 57.42 -78.61
C CYS A 457 20.01 57.21 -80.09
N GLU A 458 21.28 57.01 -80.44
CA GLU A 458 21.58 56.44 -81.76
C GLU A 458 20.72 55.18 -81.90
N ALA A 459 20.06 54.96 -83.04
CA ALA A 459 19.22 53.78 -83.20
C ALA A 459 20.11 52.53 -83.05
N ASN A 460 19.96 51.81 -81.93
CA ASN A 460 20.80 50.73 -81.38
C ASN A 460 21.90 51.13 -80.34
N GLY A 461 21.85 52.33 -79.76
CA GLY A 461 22.78 52.76 -78.73
C GLY A 461 22.40 52.25 -77.35
N VAL A 462 23.36 51.64 -76.66
CA VAL A 462 23.34 51.40 -75.21
C VAL A 462 23.97 52.60 -74.50
N GLY A 463 23.42 53.08 -73.39
CA GLY A 463 24.04 54.20 -72.67
C GLY A 463 23.21 54.81 -71.54
N TRP A 464 23.86 55.69 -70.77
CA TRP A 464 23.28 56.40 -69.62
C TRP A 464 22.18 57.38 -70.03
N GLN A 465 21.04 57.34 -69.33
CA GLN A 465 20.00 58.35 -69.42
C GLN A 465 20.51 59.69 -68.89
N ASP A 466 20.34 60.74 -69.69
CA ASP A 466 20.78 62.11 -69.46
C ASP A 466 22.31 62.32 -69.41
N GLY A 467 23.06 61.47 -70.12
CA GLY A 467 24.51 61.62 -70.31
C GLY A 467 25.36 60.72 -69.39
N GLN A 468 26.62 60.52 -69.80
CA GLN A 468 27.65 59.79 -69.04
C GLN A 468 27.73 60.33 -67.60
N LYS A 469 27.68 59.44 -66.61
CA LYS A 469 27.74 59.79 -65.20
C LYS A 469 29.18 60.04 -64.75
N SER A 470 29.35 60.85 -63.71
CA SER A 470 30.67 60.96 -63.07
C SER A 470 31.01 59.65 -62.37
N CYS A 471 32.30 59.39 -62.11
CA CYS A 471 32.69 58.20 -61.35
C CYS A 471 31.96 58.15 -60.00
N GLY A 472 31.25 57.06 -59.74
CA GLY A 472 30.45 56.86 -58.52
C GLY A 472 29.15 57.68 -58.46
N GLU A 473 28.61 58.11 -59.61
CA GLU A 473 27.25 58.65 -59.70
C GLU A 473 26.27 57.64 -60.29
N SER A 474 25.11 57.53 -59.64
CA SER A 474 23.97 56.73 -60.08
C SER A 474 23.16 57.34 -61.21
N GLY A 475 22.57 56.49 -62.03
CA GLY A 475 21.74 56.83 -63.18
C GLY A 475 20.99 55.63 -63.75
N PHE A 476 20.17 55.86 -64.77
CA PHE A 476 19.50 54.77 -65.49
C PHE A 476 20.32 54.39 -66.71
N TRP A 477 20.62 53.11 -66.90
CA TRP A 477 21.23 52.59 -68.11
C TRP A 477 20.16 52.06 -69.08
N ILE A 478 20.26 52.42 -70.36
CA ILE A 478 19.30 52.02 -71.40
C ILE A 478 19.97 51.02 -72.33
N GLU A 479 19.43 49.80 -72.44
CA GLU A 479 19.99 48.74 -73.31
C GLU A 479 19.36 48.69 -74.72
N GLU A 480 18.06 49.00 -74.88
CA GLU A 480 17.42 49.01 -76.21
C GLU A 480 16.39 50.14 -76.39
N CYS A 481 16.45 50.83 -77.53
CA CYS A 481 15.44 51.80 -77.96
C CYS A 481 14.84 51.36 -79.32
N ALA A 482 13.70 50.68 -79.32
CA ALA A 482 13.04 50.25 -80.56
C ALA A 482 11.98 51.28 -81.04
N PRO A 483 12.10 51.88 -82.25
CA PRO A 483 11.07 52.75 -82.80
C PRO A 483 9.98 51.96 -83.53
N ASP A 484 8.79 51.87 -82.94
CA ASP A 484 7.63 51.22 -83.55
C ASP A 484 6.88 52.21 -84.48
N ILE A 485 6.98 52.07 -85.81
CA ILE A 485 6.25 52.94 -86.77
C ILE A 485 5.15 52.15 -87.51
N PRO A 486 3.86 52.57 -87.46
CA PRO A 486 2.78 51.88 -88.17
C PRO A 486 2.90 51.94 -89.71
N VAL A 487 2.71 50.80 -90.37
CA VAL A 487 2.90 50.56 -91.82
C VAL A 487 2.12 51.52 -92.75
N ILE A 488 1.02 52.11 -92.30
CA ILE A 488 0.19 53.06 -93.07
C ILE A 488 0.94 54.35 -93.43
N CYS A 489 1.91 54.78 -92.61
CA CYS A 489 2.69 55.99 -92.85
C CYS A 489 3.77 55.83 -93.94
N ILE A 490 4.22 54.59 -94.19
CA ILE A 490 5.20 54.27 -95.25
C ILE A 490 4.56 54.40 -96.64
N ALA A 491 3.25 54.13 -96.77
CA ALA A 491 2.55 54.15 -98.06
C ALA A 491 2.27 55.56 -98.61
N ILE A 492 2.09 56.56 -97.74
CA ILE A 492 1.82 57.96 -98.15
C ILE A 492 3.11 58.68 -98.58
N CYS A 493 4.25 58.32 -97.97
CA CYS A 493 5.56 58.91 -98.27
C CYS A 493 6.14 58.43 -99.64
N ALA A 494 5.63 57.35 -100.25
CA ALA A 494 6.14 56.81 -101.53
C ALA A 494 5.58 57.47 -102.81
N ILE A 495 4.54 58.32 -102.73
CA ILE A 495 3.87 58.87 -103.93
C ILE A 495 4.20 60.36 -104.18
N THR A 496 4.59 61.13 -103.15
CA THR A 496 4.76 62.59 -103.26
C THR A 496 6.21 63.08 -103.14
N GLY A 497 7.17 62.21 -102.80
CA GLY A 497 8.60 62.49 -102.90
C GLY A 497 9.11 63.67 -102.07
N ASN A 498 8.37 64.10 -101.03
CA ASN A 498 8.78 65.16 -100.12
C ASN A 498 8.66 64.70 -98.67
N LEU A 499 9.82 64.46 -98.03
CA LEU A 499 9.98 63.85 -96.71
C LEU A 499 9.54 64.76 -95.55
N ALA A 500 9.39 66.06 -95.79
CA ALA A 500 9.10 67.05 -94.74
C ALA A 500 7.63 67.10 -94.27
N GLN A 501 6.73 66.31 -94.87
CA GLN A 501 5.31 66.25 -94.48
C GLN A 501 4.90 64.95 -93.76
N CYS A 502 5.84 64.04 -93.47
CA CYS A 502 5.57 62.77 -92.75
C CYS A 502 5.83 62.89 -91.22
N LEU A 503 5.73 64.08 -90.62
CA LEU A 503 6.21 64.38 -89.25
C LEU A 503 5.09 64.72 -88.23
N GLU A 504 4.02 63.94 -88.15
CA GLU A 504 3.05 63.98 -87.03
C GLU A 504 2.49 62.59 -86.66
N CYS A 505 3.34 61.66 -86.20
CA CYS A 505 2.92 60.44 -85.49
C CYS A 505 3.92 60.14 -84.37
N GLY A 506 3.61 60.57 -83.14
CA GLY A 506 4.50 60.52 -81.98
C GLY A 506 4.74 59.12 -81.42
N ALA A 507 6.01 58.70 -81.38
CA ALA A 507 6.50 57.50 -80.68
C ALA A 507 6.94 57.83 -79.24
N VAL A 508 6.81 56.87 -78.32
CA VAL A 508 7.23 56.95 -76.90
C VAL A 508 8.08 55.71 -76.57
N CYS A 509 9.21 55.88 -75.88
CA CYS A 509 10.08 54.82 -75.36
C CYS A 509 9.83 54.64 -73.85
N LEU A 510 9.95 53.41 -73.33
CA LEU A 510 9.91 53.09 -71.89
C LEU A 510 11.30 52.57 -71.46
N PRO A 511 11.83 52.95 -70.29
CA PRO A 511 13.07 52.38 -69.73
C PRO A 511 12.86 50.96 -69.21
N ASP A 512 13.89 50.12 -69.30
CA ASP A 512 13.84 48.69 -68.92
C ASP A 512 14.33 48.38 -67.49
N MET A 513 15.12 49.23 -66.82
CA MET A 513 15.64 48.96 -65.46
C MET A 513 15.77 50.24 -64.63
N ASP A 514 15.59 50.15 -63.30
CA ASP A 514 15.71 51.25 -62.34
C ASP A 514 17.09 51.26 -61.65
N TYR A 515 17.89 52.32 -61.86
CA TYR A 515 19.16 52.69 -61.17
C TYR A 515 20.40 51.76 -61.32
N THR A 516 21.55 52.35 -61.72
CA THR A 516 22.88 51.74 -61.96
C THR A 516 23.97 52.83 -61.83
N ASP A 517 25.25 52.54 -61.52
CA ASP A 517 26.33 53.55 -61.41
C ASP A 517 27.45 53.38 -62.46
N GLN A 518 28.17 54.46 -62.79
CA GLN A 518 29.29 54.40 -63.73
C GLN A 518 30.62 54.03 -63.08
N GLY A 519 31.16 52.89 -63.52
CA GLY A 519 32.52 52.43 -63.25
C GLY A 519 33.61 53.27 -63.93
N CYS A 520 34.75 53.42 -63.26
CA CYS A 520 35.90 54.18 -63.77
C CYS A 520 37.20 53.37 -63.68
N ARG A 521 37.89 53.20 -64.82
CA ARG A 521 39.26 52.67 -64.88
C ARG A 521 40.34 53.75 -64.84
#